data_AF-A0A3N4HLJ9-F1
#
_entry.id   AF-A0A3N4HLJ9-F1
#
_cell.length_a   1.000
_cell.length_b   1.000
_cell.length_c   1.000
_cell.angle_alpha   90.00
_cell.angle_beta   90.00
_cell.angle_gamma   90.00
#
_symmetry.space_group_name_H-M   'P 1'
#
loop_
_entity.id
_entity.type
_entity.pdbx_description
1 polymer ?
#
loop_
_entity_poly.entity_id
_entity_poly.type
_entity_poly.pdbx_seq_one_letter_code
_entity_poly.pdbx_strand_id
1 'polypeptide(L)'
;MSTTQLQNAPIAPIRPLDPATISQLRSSVNITSLPNTLSEVLQNALDAAATTITISLNLPRSSLTITDNGHGIPPSDLAIIGT
;
A
#
# COMPACT_ATOMS: atom_id res chain seq x y z
N MET A 1 -17.44 45.67 -28.50
CA MET A 1 -16.26 44.81 -28.30
C MET A 1 -16.14 44.56 -26.81
N SER A 2 -16.64 43.41 -26.35
CA SER A 2 -16.71 43.07 -24.92
C SER A 2 -15.46 42.30 -24.53
N THR A 3 -14.62 42.91 -23.70
CA THR A 3 -13.43 42.29 -23.14
C THR A 3 -13.82 41.33 -22.01
N THR A 4 -13.70 40.04 -22.27
CA THR A 4 -13.81 38.99 -21.24
C THR A 4 -12.65 39.13 -20.26
N GLN A 5 -12.92 39.62 -19.05
CA GLN A 5 -11.95 39.53 -17.96
C GLN A 5 -11.88 38.08 -17.47
N LEU A 6 -10.73 37.44 -17.69
CA LEU A 6 -10.37 36.19 -17.04
C LEU A 6 -10.20 36.47 -15.55
N GLN A 7 -11.16 36.05 -14.74
CA GLN A 7 -11.05 36.08 -13.28
C GLN A 7 -9.93 35.11 -12.87
N ASN A 8 -8.81 35.66 -12.38
CA ASN A 8 -7.77 34.89 -11.72
C ASN A 8 -8.36 34.23 -10.47
N ALA A 9 -8.68 32.94 -10.55
CA ALA A 9 -9.03 32.16 -9.37
C ALA A 9 -7.85 32.18 -8.37
N PRO A 10 -8.11 32.40 -7.07
CA PRO A 10 -7.04 32.43 -6.08
C PRO A 10 -6.33 31.07 -6.03
N ILE A 11 -5.00 31.10 -6.11
CA ILE A 11 -4.16 29.91 -5.96
C ILE A 11 -4.33 29.42 -4.53
N ALA A 12 -4.93 28.25 -4.35
CA ALA A 12 -5.12 27.66 -3.03
C ALA A 12 -3.74 27.46 -2.36
N PRO A 13 -3.56 27.85 -1.09
CA PRO A 13 -2.30 27.68 -0.39
C PRO A 13 -1.98 26.19 -0.20
N ILE A 14 -0.70 25.84 -0.34
CA ILE A 14 -0.20 24.48 -0.08
C ILE A 14 -0.36 24.18 1.41
N ARG A 15 -1.03 23.08 1.74
CA ARG A 15 -1.26 22.62 3.11
C ARG A 15 -0.98 21.11 3.23
N PRO A 16 -0.56 20.62 4.41
CA PRO A 16 -0.46 19.19 4.66
C PRO A 16 -1.80 18.50 4.39
N LEU A 17 -1.74 17.29 3.83
CA LEU A 17 -2.90 16.43 3.69
C LEU A 17 -3.30 15.89 5.07
N ASP A 18 -4.59 15.65 5.27
CA ASP A 18 -5.04 14.99 6.49
C ASP A 18 -4.57 13.52 6.52
N PRO A 19 -4.45 12.90 7.71
CA PRO A 19 -3.94 11.54 7.84
C PRO A 19 -4.73 10.48 7.04
N ALA A 20 -6.04 10.66 6.89
CA ALA A 20 -6.86 9.71 6.13
C ALA A 20 -6.54 9.78 4.63
N THR A 21 -6.39 10.99 4.08
CA THR A 21 -5.93 11.20 2.70
C THR A 21 -4.51 10.68 2.48
N ILE A 22 -3.59 10.86 3.44
CA ILE A 22 -2.23 10.28 3.38
C ILE A 22 -2.30 8.75 3.32
N SER A 23 -3.10 8.13 4.19
CA SER A 23 -3.27 6.67 4.23
C SER A 23 -3.90 6.14 2.94
N GLN A 24 -4.88 6.85 2.38
CA GLN A 24 -5.53 6.50 1.13
C GLN A 24 -4.56 6.63 -0.06
N LEU A 25 -3.77 7.70 -0.13
CA LEU A 25 -2.76 7.88 -1.17
C LEU A 25 -1.65 6.83 -1.08
N ARG A 26 -1.18 6.50 0.14
CA ARG A 26 -0.23 5.41 0.36
C ARG A 26 -0.76 4.09 -0.19
N SER A 27 -2.04 3.79 0.04
CA SER A 27 -2.68 2.58 -0.51
C SER A 27 -2.79 2.58 -2.04
N SER A 28 -3.00 3.74 -2.67
CA SER A 28 -3.17 3.85 -4.13
C SER A 28 -1.87 3.96 -4.93
N VAL A 29 -0.78 4.39 -4.28
CA VAL A 29 0.51 4.63 -4.96
C VAL A 29 1.51 3.48 -4.71
N ASN A 30 1.37 2.73 -3.60
CA ASN A 30 2.33 1.68 -3.23
C ASN A 30 1.88 0.25 -3.58
N ILE A 31 0.64 0.03 -4.03
CA ILE A 31 0.14 -1.29 -4.46
C ILE A 31 -0.45 -1.16 -5.87
N THR A 32 0.41 -1.19 -6.88
CA THR A 32 0.00 -1.00 -8.28
C THR A 32 -0.23 -2.31 -9.04
N SER A 33 0.05 -3.47 -8.44
CA SER A 33 -0.34 -4.77 -9.01
C SER A 33 -0.29 -5.91 -7.98
N LEU A 34 -1.20 -6.87 -8.10
CA LEU A 34 -1.19 -8.15 -7.37
C LEU A 34 0.18 -8.87 -7.44
N PRO A 35 0.87 -8.90 -8.60
CA PRO A 35 2.25 -9.38 -8.71
C PRO A 35 3.26 -8.67 -7.82
N ASN A 36 3.20 -7.33 -7.72
CA ASN A 36 4.14 -6.59 -6.87
C ASN A 36 3.92 -6.92 -5.38
N THR A 37 2.66 -6.98 -4.93
CA THR A 37 2.33 -7.42 -3.57
C THR A 37 2.82 -8.83 -3.30
N LEU A 38 2.68 -9.74 -4.27
CA LEU A 38 3.22 -11.09 -4.14
C LEU A 38 4.74 -11.07 -3.96
N SER A 39 5.48 -10.31 -4.77
CA SER A 39 6.94 -10.21 -4.66
C SER A 39 7.39 -9.67 -3.30
N GLU A 40 6.77 -8.60 -2.80
CA GLU A 40 7.13 -8.00 -1.51
C GLU A 40 6.85 -8.95 -0.33
N VAL A 41 5.67 -9.56 -0.29
CA VAL A 41 5.32 -10.48 0.80
C VAL A 41 6.13 -11.78 0.72
N LEU A 42 6.46 -12.24 -0.50
CA LEU A 42 7.35 -13.39 -0.69
C LEU A 42 8.77 -13.09 -0.17
N GLN A 43 9.28 -11.87 -0.40
CA GLN A 43 10.58 -11.46 0.12
C GLN A 43 10.59 -11.49 1.65
N ASN A 44 9.54 -10.99 2.31
CA ASN A 44 9.42 -11.05 3.77
C ASN A 44 9.47 -12.49 4.31
N ALA A 45 8.82 -13.43 3.64
CA ALA A 45 8.87 -14.84 4.02
C ALA A 45 10.28 -15.45 3.86
N LEU A 46 11.01 -15.07 2.81
CA LEU A 46 12.39 -15.50 2.60
C LEU A 46 13.34 -14.91 3.65
N ASP A 47 13.19 -13.62 3.96
CA ASP A 47 13.96 -12.94 5.01
C ASP A 47 13.69 -13.58 6.39
N ALA A 48 12.47 -14.08 6.60
CA ALA A 48 12.09 -14.86 7.78
C ALA A 48 12.65 -16.29 7.81
N ALA A 49 13.53 -16.64 6.86
CA ALA A 49 14.14 -17.96 6.69
C ALA A 49 13.11 -19.09 6.49
N ALA A 50 11.95 -18.80 5.89
CA ALA A 50 10.96 -19.83 5.57
C ALA A 50 11.53 -20.87 4.59
N THR A 51 11.27 -22.14 4.86
CA THR A 51 11.63 -23.27 3.97
C THR A 51 10.43 -23.78 3.18
N THR A 52 9.22 -23.33 3.52
CA THR A 52 7.97 -23.71 2.89
C THR A 52 7.06 -22.50 2.85
N ILE A 53 6.59 -22.17 1.64
CA ILE A 53 5.73 -21.02 1.39
C ILE A 53 4.57 -21.50 0.51
N THR A 54 3.35 -21.26 0.97
CA THR A 54 2.11 -21.59 0.26
C THR A 54 1.44 -20.31 -0.20
N ILE A 55 1.12 -20.24 -1.49
CA ILE A 55 0.49 -19.08 -2.12
C ILE A 55 -0.89 -19.50 -2.66
N SER A 56 -1.94 -18.79 -2.24
CA SER A 56 -3.31 -19.03 -2.69
C SER A 56 -3.90 -17.75 -3.29
N LEU A 57 -4.32 -17.83 -4.56
CA LEU A 57 -4.94 -16.73 -5.28
C LEU A 57 -6.44 -16.98 -5.47
N ASN A 58 -7.26 -16.05 -5.00
CA ASN A 58 -8.70 -16.04 -5.25
C ASN A 58 -9.01 -14.96 -6.28
N LEU A 59 -9.00 -15.36 -7.56
CA LEU A 59 -9.27 -14.46 -8.70
C LEU A 59 -10.65 -13.78 -8.62
N PRO A 60 -11.75 -14.49 -8.30
CA PRO A 60 -13.07 -13.85 -8.15
C PRO A 60 -13.11 -12.73 -7.11
N ARG A 61 -12.34 -12.85 -6.03
CA ARG A 61 -12.25 -11.85 -4.96
C ARG A 61 -11.06 -10.90 -5.09
N SER A 62 -10.25 -11.07 -6.14
CA SER A 62 -8.96 -10.37 -6.32
C SER A 62 -8.11 -10.35 -5.05
N SER A 63 -8.08 -11.47 -4.31
CA SER A 63 -7.38 -11.58 -3.04
C SER A 63 -6.28 -12.63 -3.10
N LEU A 64 -5.19 -12.39 -2.38
CA LEU A 64 -4.02 -13.25 -2.28
C LEU A 64 -3.80 -13.62 -0.81
N THR A 65 -3.44 -14.87 -0.56
CA THR A 65 -3.03 -15.35 0.77
C THR A 65 -1.68 -16.03 0.64
N ILE A 66 -0.74 -15.66 1.51
CA ILE A 66 0.60 -16.23 1.57
C ILE A 66 0.79 -16.75 3.00
N THR A 67 1.20 -18.00 3.13
CA THR A 67 1.50 -18.64 4.41
C THR A 67 2.90 -19.22 4.34
N ASP A 68 3.74 -18.85 5.30
CA ASP A 68 5.10 -19.35 5.42
C ASP A 68 5.31 -20.04 6.77
N ASN A 69 6.46 -20.72 6.90
CA ASN A 69 6.92 -21.35 8.14
C ASN A 69 8.21 -20.70 8.68
N GLY A 70 8.42 -19.41 8.39
CA GLY A 70 9.57 -18.66 8.88
C GLY A 70 9.51 -18.39 10.38
N HIS A 71 10.46 -17.60 10.89
CA HIS A 71 10.53 -17.27 12.30
C HIS A 71 9.38 -16.38 12.80
N GLY A 72 8.52 -15.90 11.90
CA GLY A 72 7.35 -15.07 12.22
C GLY A 72 7.72 -13.67 12.73
N ILE A 73 6.71 -12.96 13.22
CA ILE A 73 6.85 -11.60 13.77
C ILE A 73 6.68 -11.67 15.29
N PRO A 74 7.62 -11.12 16.09
CA PRO A 74 7.45 -11.00 17.54
C PRO A 74 6.20 -10.18 17.90
N PRO A 75 5.45 -10.54 18.96
CA PRO A 75 4.25 -9.79 19.35
C PRO A 75 4.46 -8.30 19.61
N SER A 76 5.66 -7.89 20.05
CA SER A 76 6.05 -6.49 20.25
C SER A 76 6.02 -5.67 18.96
N ASP A 77 6.31 -6.33 17.83
CA ASP A 77 6.55 -5.66 16.56
C ASP A 77 5.25 -5.56 15.73
N LEU A 78 4.22 -6.36 16.09
CA LEU A 78 2.92 -6.32 15.42
C LEU A 78 2.26 -4.92 15.46
N ALA A 79 2.54 -4.12 16.49
CA ALA A 79 1.96 -2.79 16.65
C ALA A 79 2.52 -1.76 15.66
N ILE A 80 3.68 -2.03 15.03
CA ILE A 80 4.39 -1.10 14.14
C ILE A 80 4.40 -1.58 12.67
N ILE A 81 3.81 -2.74 12.37
CA ILE A 81 3.73 -3.25 11.01
C ILE A 81 2.64 -2.51 10.22
N GLY A 82 2.99 -2.07 9.01
CA GLY A 82 2.05 -1.49 8.05
C GLY A 82 1.66 -0.03 8.32
N THR A 83 2.33 0.65 9.25
CA THR A 83 2.15 2.09 9.57
C THR A 83 3.06 2.98 8.73
#